data_AF-A0A4Q5U3U9-F1
#
_entry.id   AF-A0A4Q5U3U9-F1
#
_cell.length_a   1.000
_cell.length_b   1.000
_cell.length_c   1.000
_cell.angle_alpha   90.00
_cell.angle_beta   90.00
_cell.angle_gamma   90.00
#
_symmetry.space_group_name_H-M   'P 1'
#
loop_
_entity.id
_entity.type
_entity.pdbx_description
1 polymer ?
#
loop_
_entity_poly.entity_id
_entity_poly.type
_entity_poly.pdbx_seq_one_letter_code
_entity_poly.pdbx_strand_id
1 'polypeptide(L)'
;MTIPVAAGYRTSKVPDADTRSNNRFRIVPPTYLRVMLFNMIRSFFASTLIIVFVLKSGAQTRNSNDHLQTFIKVWGFLKYYHPAFASGQLDADSVFLSRLEVMQSTQPDAQFKKELAGMLSDLGPIGEPAPADTTKLFTRNQDFKWIRKSALLPVQVKNDLVRLEKMGYTGPEHRYMPSNFHETQVPGEGTREAVTFPNVPEQLLSLARYWNAIE
;
A
#
# COMPACT_ATOMS: atom_id res chain seq x y z
N MET A 1 75.17 20.36 72.28
CA MET A 1 73.77 20.35 71.82
C MET A 1 73.28 21.78 71.90
N THR A 2 73.05 22.36 70.73
CA THR A 2 73.01 23.79 70.40
C THR A 2 71.59 24.35 70.49
N ILE A 3 71.44 25.55 71.06
CA ILE A 3 70.22 26.37 70.97
C ILE A 3 70.52 27.53 70.00
N PRO A 4 69.76 27.73 68.92
CA PRO A 4 69.83 28.96 68.16
C PRO A 4 68.69 29.92 68.58
N VAL A 5 69.04 31.19 68.78
CA VAL A 5 68.10 32.31 68.85
C VAL A 5 68.12 33.01 67.50
N ALA A 6 66.97 33.08 66.84
CA ALA A 6 66.75 33.93 65.68
C ALA A 6 65.30 34.39 65.63
N ALA A 7 65.09 35.70 65.52
CA ALA A 7 64.28 36.33 64.46
C ALA A 7 64.04 37.82 64.78
N GLY A 8 64.86 38.67 64.18
CA GLY A 8 64.56 40.10 64.03
C GLY A 8 63.62 40.32 62.84
N TYR A 9 62.66 41.24 63.02
CA TYR A 9 61.69 41.69 62.03
C TYR A 9 62.35 42.24 60.75
N ARG A 10 61.87 41.83 59.57
CA ARG A 10 62.03 42.60 58.34
C ARG A 10 60.78 42.54 57.47
N THR A 11 60.37 43.74 57.08
CA THR A 11 59.18 44.17 56.34
C THR A 11 58.83 43.34 55.11
N SER A 12 57.53 43.07 54.94
CA SER A 12 56.94 42.50 53.72
C SER A 12 57.15 43.41 52.51
N LYS A 13 57.96 42.97 51.55
CA LYS A 13 57.92 43.47 50.17
C LYS A 13 56.84 42.70 49.42
N VAL A 14 55.82 43.40 48.93
CA VAL A 14 54.86 42.90 47.95
C VAL A 14 55.57 42.71 46.61
N PRO A 15 55.54 41.54 45.97
CA PRO A 15 55.90 41.39 44.57
C PRO A 15 54.66 41.28 43.69
N ASP A 16 54.57 42.23 42.76
CA ASP A 16 53.88 42.24 41.46
C ASP A 16 52.66 41.36 41.21
N ALA A 17 51.52 42.04 41.06
CA ALA A 17 50.34 41.53 40.39
C ALA A 17 50.57 41.47 38.87
N ASP A 18 51.29 40.46 38.39
CA ASP A 18 51.28 40.07 36.98
C ASP A 18 50.50 38.76 36.79
N THR A 19 49.18 38.91 36.64
CA THR A 19 48.31 37.85 36.10
C THR A 19 47.06 38.52 35.50
N ARG A 20 47.26 39.41 34.52
CA ARG A 20 46.18 39.76 33.60
C ARG A 20 45.90 38.54 32.72
N SER A 21 44.86 37.79 33.07
CA SER A 21 44.25 36.80 32.20
C SER A 21 43.94 37.45 30.85
N ASN A 22 44.70 37.10 29.82
CA ASN A 22 44.43 37.47 28.43
C ASN A 22 43.18 36.73 27.95
N ASN A 23 42.01 37.15 28.42
CA ASN A 23 40.73 36.73 27.86
C ASN A 23 40.49 37.58 26.59
N ARG A 24 41.24 37.28 25.53
CA ARG A 24 40.97 37.84 24.20
C ARG A 24 39.68 37.21 23.69
N PHE A 25 38.56 37.90 23.90
CA PHE A 25 37.31 37.60 23.22
C PHE A 25 37.58 37.59 21.71
N ARG A 26 37.63 36.39 21.11
CA ARG A 26 37.69 36.23 19.66
C ARG A 26 36.37 36.74 19.08
N ILE A 27 36.35 37.98 18.61
CA ILE A 27 35.22 38.53 17.85
C ILE A 27 35.20 37.82 16.50
N VAL A 28 34.19 36.97 16.28
CA VAL A 28 33.99 36.28 15.00
C VAL A 28 33.64 37.34 13.95
N PRO A 29 34.34 37.40 12.80
CA PRO A 29 34.06 38.42 11.79
C PRO A 29 32.64 38.25 11.22
N PRO A 30 31.90 39.36 10.97
CA PRO A 30 30.49 39.31 10.59
C PRO A 30 30.22 38.58 9.26
N THR A 31 31.23 38.46 8.40
CA THR A 31 31.22 37.66 7.19
C THR A 31 31.12 36.16 7.46
N TYR A 32 31.77 35.68 8.53
CA TYR A 32 31.74 34.27 8.92
C TYR A 32 30.33 33.84 9.37
N LEU A 33 29.67 34.72 10.13
CA LEU A 33 28.29 34.49 10.59
C LEU A 33 27.31 34.44 9.41
N ARG A 34 27.50 35.29 8.39
CA ARG A 34 26.68 35.30 7.17
C ARG A 34 26.85 34.04 6.33
N VAL A 35 28.08 33.58 6.13
CA VAL A 35 28.37 32.35 5.38
C VAL A 35 27.84 31.12 6.13
N MET A 36 28.00 31.09 7.46
CA MET A 36 27.48 30.03 8.31
C MET A 36 25.94 29.98 8.26
N LEU A 37 25.27 31.13 8.36
CA LEU A 37 23.82 31.23 8.28
C LEU A 37 23.29 30.80 6.90
N PHE A 38 23.95 31.23 5.82
CA PHE A 38 23.60 30.83 4.46
C PHE A 38 23.71 29.32 4.25
N ASN A 39 24.81 28.71 4.71
CA ASN A 39 25.00 27.26 4.65
C ASN A 39 23.97 26.52 5.51
N MET A 40 23.63 27.04 6.70
CA MET A 40 22.62 26.46 7.58
C MET A 40 21.23 26.45 6.94
N ILE A 41 20.84 27.57 6.32
CA ILE A 41 19.56 27.70 5.60
C ILE A 41 19.53 26.73 4.41
N ARG A 42 20.61 26.66 3.62
CA ARG A 42 20.71 25.76 2.47
C ARG A 42 20.64 24.28 2.88
N SER A 43 21.30 23.91 3.97
CA SER A 43 21.21 22.57 4.55
C SER A 43 19.80 22.26 5.05
N PHE A 44 19.13 23.21 5.70
CA PHE A 44 17.74 23.04 6.13
C PHE A 44 16.81 22.78 4.94
N PHE A 45 16.90 23.59 3.88
CA PHE A 45 16.12 23.36 2.65
C PHE A 45 16.43 22.01 1.98
N ALA A 46 17.69 21.61 1.92
CA ALA A 46 18.09 20.31 1.36
C ALA A 46 17.52 19.14 2.20
N SER A 47 17.59 19.24 3.53
CA SER A 47 17.01 18.24 4.43
C SER A 47 15.48 18.16 4.30
N THR A 48 14.78 19.30 4.20
CA THR A 48 13.32 19.30 3.99
C THR A 48 12.95 18.66 2.65
N LEU A 49 13.68 18.95 1.57
CA LEU A 49 13.46 18.34 0.26
C LEU A 49 13.65 16.81 0.29
N ILE A 50 14.69 16.32 0.97
CA ILE A 50 14.94 14.89 1.14
C ILE A 50 13.79 14.22 1.92
N ILE A 51 13.34 14.85 3.00
CA ILE A 51 12.21 14.32 3.80
C ILE A 51 10.94 14.24 2.95
N VAL A 52 10.61 15.27 2.18
CA VAL A 52 9.43 15.26 1.29
C VAL A 52 9.53 14.16 0.25
N PHE A 53 10.72 13.96 -0.36
CA PHE A 53 10.94 12.89 -1.33
C PHE A 53 10.73 11.50 -0.73
N VAL A 54 11.28 11.22 0.46
CA VAL A 54 11.12 9.93 1.15
C VAL A 54 9.65 9.67 1.50
N LEU A 55 8.91 10.68 1.97
CA LEU A 55 7.48 10.56 2.29
C LEU A 55 6.63 10.27 1.04
N LYS A 56 6.97 10.86 -0.11
CA LYS A 56 6.26 10.62 -1.39
C LYS A 56 6.48 9.20 -1.91
N SER A 57 7.71 8.69 -1.86
CA SER A 57 8.00 7.32 -2.30
C SER A 57 7.27 6.27 -1.46
N GLY A 58 7.19 6.46 -0.13
CA GLY A 58 6.43 5.56 0.76
C GLY A 58 4.92 5.58 0.49
N ALA A 59 4.36 6.76 0.19
CA ALA A 59 2.94 6.89 -0.15
C ALA A 59 2.59 6.21 -1.49
N GLN A 60 3.47 6.29 -2.49
CA GLN A 60 3.25 5.66 -3.79
C GLN A 60 3.23 4.12 -3.69
N THR A 61 4.18 3.52 -2.97
CA THR A 61 4.21 2.06 -2.75
C THR A 61 2.95 1.58 -2.02
N ARG A 62 2.48 2.34 -1.02
CA ARG A 62 1.25 2.02 -0.31
C ARG A 62 0.03 2.03 -1.24
N ASN A 63 -0.11 3.08 -2.06
CA ASN A 63 -1.22 3.18 -2.99
C ASN A 63 -1.24 2.04 -4.01
N SER A 64 -0.09 1.65 -4.57
CA SER A 64 -0.02 0.52 -5.51
C SER A 64 -0.42 -0.81 -4.87
N ASN A 65 -0.09 -1.04 -3.59
CA ASN A 65 -0.55 -2.23 -2.86
C ASN A 65 -2.05 -2.19 -2.58
N ASP A 66 -2.59 -1.03 -2.19
CA ASP A 66 -4.03 -0.87 -1.94
C ASP A 66 -4.85 -1.05 -3.25
N HIS A 67 -4.31 -0.60 -4.39
CA HIS A 67 -4.88 -0.81 -5.73
C HIS A 67 -4.87 -2.28 -6.11
N LEU A 68 -3.72 -2.96 -5.99
CA LEU A 68 -3.59 -4.39 -6.29
C LEU A 68 -4.51 -5.23 -5.40
N GLN A 69 -4.58 -4.93 -4.10
CA GLN A 69 -5.50 -5.59 -3.18
C GLN A 69 -6.94 -5.39 -3.63
N THR A 70 -7.35 -4.15 -3.90
CA THR A 70 -8.72 -3.84 -4.33
C THR A 70 -9.07 -4.54 -5.64
N PHE A 71 -8.14 -4.56 -6.59
CA PHE A 71 -8.29 -5.27 -7.85
C PHE A 71 -8.48 -6.77 -7.64
N ILE A 72 -7.64 -7.43 -6.83
CA ILE A 72 -7.75 -8.87 -6.52
C ILE A 72 -9.12 -9.20 -5.91
N LYS A 73 -9.60 -8.37 -4.98
CA LYS A 73 -10.91 -8.56 -4.33
C LYS A 73 -12.07 -8.41 -5.32
N VAL A 74 -12.03 -7.38 -6.16
CA VAL A 74 -13.09 -7.14 -7.17
C VAL A 74 -13.08 -8.23 -8.23
N TRP A 75 -11.90 -8.58 -8.76
CA TRP A 75 -11.75 -9.65 -9.74
C TRP A 75 -12.30 -10.98 -9.21
N GLY A 76 -11.93 -11.36 -7.98
CA GLY A 76 -12.39 -12.61 -7.39
C GLY A 76 -13.89 -12.61 -7.12
N PHE A 77 -14.45 -11.50 -6.65
CA PHE A 77 -15.90 -11.35 -6.58
C PHE A 77 -16.55 -11.56 -7.95
N LEU A 78 -16.06 -10.89 -9.00
CA LEU A 78 -16.63 -11.01 -10.33
C LEU A 78 -16.52 -12.44 -10.87
N LYS A 79 -15.41 -13.14 -10.61
CA LYS A 79 -15.17 -14.53 -11.05
C LYS A 79 -16.31 -15.48 -10.63
N TYR A 80 -16.88 -15.28 -9.45
CA TYR A 80 -17.95 -16.13 -8.90
C TYR A 80 -19.37 -15.58 -9.12
N TYR A 81 -19.52 -14.28 -9.40
CA TYR A 81 -20.84 -13.66 -9.44
C TYR A 81 -21.23 -13.13 -10.83
N HIS A 82 -20.27 -12.72 -11.66
CA HIS A 82 -20.53 -12.11 -12.96
C HIS A 82 -20.87 -13.18 -14.01
N PRO A 83 -22.00 -13.06 -14.75
CA PRO A 83 -22.41 -14.07 -15.74
C PRO A 83 -21.35 -14.38 -16.80
N ALA A 84 -20.61 -13.38 -17.27
CA ALA A 84 -19.56 -13.59 -18.27
C ALA A 84 -18.45 -14.54 -17.79
N PHE A 85 -18.11 -14.55 -16.50
CA PHE A 85 -17.12 -15.48 -15.94
C PHE A 85 -17.76 -16.79 -15.50
N ALA A 86 -18.85 -16.70 -14.73
CA ALA A 86 -19.52 -17.87 -14.18
C ALA A 86 -20.07 -18.82 -15.26
N SER A 87 -20.51 -18.31 -16.41
CA SER A 87 -20.91 -19.12 -17.56
C SER A 87 -19.73 -19.68 -18.37
N GLY A 88 -18.52 -19.14 -18.14
CA GLY A 88 -17.34 -19.47 -18.91
C GLY A 88 -17.17 -18.75 -20.24
N GLN A 89 -18.06 -17.81 -20.59
CA GLN A 89 -17.94 -16.97 -21.78
C GLN A 89 -16.59 -16.24 -21.86
N LEU A 90 -16.10 -15.75 -20.73
CA LEU A 90 -14.78 -15.15 -20.57
C LEU A 90 -13.94 -15.95 -19.58
N ASP A 91 -12.65 -16.04 -19.86
CA ASP A 91 -11.67 -16.63 -18.96
C ASP A 91 -11.22 -15.61 -17.91
N ALA A 92 -11.61 -15.83 -16.65
CA ALA A 92 -11.33 -14.88 -15.57
C ALA A 92 -9.83 -14.64 -15.38
N ASP A 93 -9.01 -15.68 -15.50
CA ASP A 93 -7.56 -15.57 -15.29
C ASP A 93 -6.88 -14.77 -16.41
N SER A 94 -7.33 -14.95 -17.65
CA SER A 94 -6.86 -14.16 -18.78
C SER A 94 -7.20 -12.68 -18.60
N VAL A 95 -8.41 -12.36 -18.12
CA VAL A 95 -8.77 -10.98 -17.78
C VAL A 95 -7.88 -10.44 -16.66
N PHE A 96 -7.65 -11.22 -15.60
CA PHE A 96 -6.75 -10.83 -14.50
C PHE A 96 -5.37 -10.43 -15.01
N LEU A 97 -4.72 -11.33 -15.74
CA LEU A 97 -3.35 -11.13 -16.24
C LEU A 97 -3.28 -9.95 -17.21
N SER A 98 -4.28 -9.78 -18.07
CA SER A 98 -4.33 -8.66 -19.02
C SER A 98 -4.50 -7.27 -18.37
N ARG A 99 -5.04 -7.23 -17.15
CA ARG A 99 -5.31 -5.98 -16.41
C ARG A 99 -4.30 -5.72 -15.28
N LEU A 100 -3.53 -6.73 -14.88
CA LEU A 100 -2.68 -6.70 -13.69
C LEU A 100 -1.70 -5.52 -13.68
N GLU A 101 -0.92 -5.35 -14.75
CA GLU A 101 0.10 -4.30 -14.82
C GLU A 101 -0.52 -2.90 -14.71
N VAL A 102 -1.62 -2.67 -15.44
CA VAL A 102 -2.35 -1.40 -15.40
C VAL A 102 -2.91 -1.16 -14.00
N MET A 103 -3.56 -2.16 -13.39
CA MET A 103 -4.18 -2.01 -12.07
C MET A 103 -3.15 -1.78 -10.95
N GLN A 104 -1.94 -2.31 -11.08
CA GLN A 104 -0.88 -2.14 -10.08
C GLN A 104 -0.13 -0.80 -10.21
N SER A 105 0.11 -0.35 -11.44
CA SER A 105 0.96 0.81 -11.73
C SER A 105 0.19 2.12 -11.86
N THR A 106 -1.13 2.05 -12.06
CA THR A 106 -1.97 3.24 -12.29
C THR A 106 -1.96 4.16 -11.08
N GLN A 107 -1.62 5.43 -11.34
CA GLN A 107 -1.75 6.52 -10.38
C GLN A 107 -2.27 7.76 -11.11
N PRO A 108 -3.04 8.64 -10.45
CA PRO A 108 -3.54 8.56 -9.07
C PRO A 108 -4.78 7.66 -8.92
N ASP A 109 -5.29 7.50 -7.70
CA ASP A 109 -6.53 6.75 -7.37
C ASP A 109 -7.72 7.04 -8.30
N ALA A 110 -7.85 8.27 -8.79
CA ALA A 110 -8.92 8.63 -9.71
C ALA A 110 -8.83 7.86 -11.04
N GLN A 111 -7.63 7.65 -11.55
CA GLN A 111 -7.41 6.84 -12.75
C GLN A 111 -7.64 5.36 -12.44
N PHE A 112 -7.17 4.85 -11.30
CA PHE A 112 -7.43 3.47 -10.88
C PHE A 112 -8.93 3.16 -10.82
N LYS A 113 -9.73 4.07 -10.25
CA LYS A 113 -11.20 3.96 -10.21
C LYS A 113 -11.81 3.87 -11.61
N LYS A 114 -11.26 4.61 -12.57
CA LYS A 114 -11.70 4.61 -13.96
C LYS A 114 -11.35 3.29 -14.66
N GLU A 115 -10.13 2.79 -14.48
CA GLU A 115 -9.71 1.48 -15.03
C GLU A 115 -10.57 0.35 -14.45
N LEU A 116 -10.84 0.39 -13.15
CA LEU A 116 -11.69 -0.59 -12.47
C LEU A 116 -13.13 -0.57 -13.02
N ALA A 117 -13.71 0.62 -13.19
CA ALA A 117 -15.04 0.76 -13.79
C ALA A 117 -15.06 0.30 -15.26
N GLY A 118 -14.01 0.60 -16.01
CA GLY A 118 -13.82 0.12 -17.38
C GLY A 118 -13.79 -1.40 -17.46
N MET A 119 -13.02 -2.06 -16.58
CA MET A 119 -12.98 -3.51 -16.49
C MET A 119 -14.38 -4.11 -16.29
N LEU A 120 -15.19 -3.57 -15.37
CA LEU A 120 -16.56 -4.06 -15.18
C LEU A 120 -17.43 -3.84 -16.43
N SER A 121 -17.29 -2.68 -17.07
CA SER A 121 -18.02 -2.38 -18.31
C SER A 121 -17.66 -3.34 -19.45
N ASP A 122 -16.39 -3.74 -19.56
CA ASP A 122 -15.91 -4.66 -20.60
C ASP A 122 -16.47 -6.08 -20.43
N LEU A 123 -16.87 -6.47 -19.21
CA LEU A 123 -17.54 -7.76 -18.96
C LEU A 123 -18.97 -7.80 -19.50
N GLY A 124 -19.52 -6.66 -19.91
CA GLY A 124 -20.86 -6.54 -20.44
C GLY A 124 -21.94 -6.37 -19.37
N PRO A 125 -23.22 -6.46 -19.75
CA PRO A 125 -24.33 -6.16 -18.86
C PRO A 125 -24.48 -7.22 -17.77
N ILE A 126 -24.83 -6.74 -16.57
CA ILE A 126 -25.40 -7.58 -15.53
C ILE A 126 -26.83 -7.91 -15.99
N GLY A 127 -27.09 -9.18 -16.26
CA GLY A 127 -28.38 -9.65 -16.81
C GLY A 127 -29.58 -9.34 -15.92
N GLU A 128 -30.78 -9.66 -16.44
CA GLU A 128 -32.03 -9.44 -15.73
C GLU A 128 -32.12 -10.31 -14.46
N PRO A 129 -32.85 -9.85 -13.42
CA PRO A 129 -32.94 -10.57 -12.15
C PRO A 129 -33.54 -11.96 -12.33
N ALA A 130 -32.81 -12.99 -11.92
CA ALA A 130 -33.42 -14.28 -11.66
C ALA A 130 -34.22 -14.22 -10.35
N PRO A 131 -35.34 -14.94 -10.21
CA PRO A 131 -36.06 -15.05 -8.95
C PRO A 131 -35.11 -15.54 -7.86
N ALA A 132 -35.10 -14.86 -6.71
CA ALA A 132 -34.30 -15.29 -5.58
C ALA A 132 -34.81 -16.67 -5.10
N ASP A 133 -33.97 -17.70 -5.23
CA ASP A 133 -34.24 -18.99 -4.62
C ASP A 133 -34.02 -18.87 -3.10
N THR A 134 -35.10 -18.61 -2.37
CA THR A 134 -35.08 -18.45 -0.91
C THR A 134 -34.95 -19.77 -0.16
N THR A 135 -34.79 -20.92 -0.85
CA THR A 135 -34.72 -22.23 -0.19
C THR A 135 -33.30 -22.60 0.28
N LYS A 136 -32.27 -21.96 -0.27
CA LYS A 136 -30.86 -22.12 0.16
C LYS A 136 -30.50 -21.15 1.28
N LEU A 137 -31.17 -21.29 2.44
CA LEU A 137 -30.95 -20.44 3.62
C LEU A 137 -29.68 -20.77 4.42
N PHE A 138 -28.93 -21.81 4.02
CA PHE A 138 -27.66 -22.20 4.64
C PHE A 138 -26.51 -22.03 3.66
N THR A 139 -25.84 -20.85 3.65
CA THR A 139 -24.47 -20.65 3.10
C THR A 139 -23.91 -19.21 3.22
N ARG A 140 -24.44 -18.34 4.09
CA ARG A 140 -23.89 -16.96 4.24
C ARG A 140 -22.67 -16.90 5.17
N ASN A 141 -21.51 -17.31 4.66
CA ASN A 141 -20.20 -17.05 5.30
C ASN A 141 -19.42 -15.89 4.67
N GLN A 142 -19.88 -15.33 3.54
CA GLN A 142 -19.15 -14.27 2.84
C GLN A 142 -19.52 -12.87 3.37
N ASP A 143 -18.52 -12.12 3.84
CA ASP A 143 -18.67 -10.73 4.30
C ASP A 143 -18.29 -9.73 3.21
N PHE A 144 -19.30 -9.24 2.48
CA PHE A 144 -19.13 -8.22 1.44
C PHE A 144 -19.22 -6.76 1.94
N LYS A 145 -19.15 -6.50 3.26
CA LYS A 145 -19.15 -5.12 3.78
C LYS A 145 -18.01 -4.26 3.23
N TRP A 146 -16.91 -4.88 2.79
CA TRP A 146 -15.78 -4.20 2.17
C TRP A 146 -16.17 -3.41 0.91
N ILE A 147 -17.15 -3.89 0.14
CA ILE A 147 -17.65 -3.21 -1.08
C ILE A 147 -18.16 -1.82 -0.71
N ARG A 148 -18.97 -1.73 0.35
CA ARG A 148 -19.56 -0.46 0.79
C ARG A 148 -18.51 0.46 1.42
N LYS A 149 -17.57 -0.11 2.17
CA LYS A 149 -16.54 0.63 2.93
C LYS A 149 -15.37 1.13 2.10
N SER A 150 -15.04 0.49 0.98
CA SER A 150 -13.84 0.84 0.21
C SER A 150 -13.92 2.25 -0.37
N ALA A 151 -12.89 3.07 -0.14
CA ALA A 151 -12.74 4.39 -0.74
C ALA A 151 -12.23 4.33 -2.19
N LEU A 152 -11.65 3.19 -2.58
CA LEU A 152 -11.10 2.93 -3.92
C LEU A 152 -12.15 2.43 -4.91
N LEU A 153 -13.37 2.11 -4.46
CA LEU A 153 -14.47 1.78 -5.35
C LEU A 153 -15.31 3.04 -5.66
N PRO A 154 -15.48 3.41 -6.94
CA PRO A 154 -16.43 4.45 -7.30
C PRO A 154 -17.87 3.97 -7.06
N VAL A 155 -18.80 4.92 -6.89
CA VAL A 155 -20.20 4.64 -6.53
C VAL A 155 -20.87 3.66 -7.50
N GLN A 156 -20.62 3.82 -8.81
CA GLN A 156 -21.14 2.93 -9.84
C GLN A 156 -20.69 1.47 -9.60
N VAL A 157 -19.39 1.23 -9.47
CA VAL A 157 -18.84 -0.11 -9.21
C VAL A 157 -19.42 -0.70 -7.92
N LYS A 158 -19.58 0.09 -6.85
CA LYS A 158 -20.23 -0.42 -5.63
C LYS A 158 -21.66 -0.90 -5.89
N ASN A 159 -22.44 -0.14 -6.66
CA ASN A 159 -23.81 -0.49 -6.98
C ASN A 159 -23.89 -1.74 -7.84
N ASP A 160 -22.98 -1.87 -8.81
CA ASP A 160 -22.90 -3.04 -9.71
C ASP A 160 -22.54 -4.31 -8.95
N LEU A 161 -21.54 -4.25 -8.06
CA LEU A 161 -21.17 -5.40 -7.21
C LEU A 161 -22.28 -5.77 -6.22
N VAL A 162 -22.96 -4.79 -5.61
CA VAL A 162 -24.11 -5.05 -4.74
C VAL A 162 -25.30 -5.65 -5.51
N ARG A 163 -25.46 -5.28 -6.79
CA ARG A 163 -26.47 -5.90 -7.66
C ARG A 163 -26.12 -7.36 -7.93
N LEU A 164 -24.88 -7.63 -8.32
CA LEU A 164 -24.35 -8.97 -8.55
C LEU A 164 -24.40 -9.86 -7.30
N GLU A 165 -24.16 -9.33 -6.11
CA GLU A 165 -24.32 -10.08 -4.85
C GLU A 165 -25.74 -10.65 -4.71
N LYS A 166 -26.75 -9.89 -5.14
CA LYS A 166 -28.17 -10.27 -5.02
C LYS A 166 -28.68 -11.09 -6.21
N MET A 167 -28.10 -10.85 -7.39
CA MET A 167 -28.62 -11.29 -8.69
C MET A 167 -27.56 -12.05 -9.49
N GLY A 168 -26.57 -12.64 -8.80
CA GLY A 168 -25.46 -13.32 -9.43
C GLY A 168 -25.91 -14.43 -10.38
N TYR A 169 -24.94 -15.01 -11.09
CA TYR A 169 -25.23 -16.04 -12.07
C TYR A 169 -26.05 -17.22 -11.51
N THR A 170 -27.15 -17.55 -12.18
CA THR A 170 -28.11 -18.61 -11.81
C THR A 170 -28.25 -19.69 -12.89
N GLY A 171 -27.32 -19.73 -13.86
CA GLY A 171 -27.32 -20.76 -14.89
C GLY A 171 -27.07 -22.16 -14.31
N PRO A 172 -27.36 -23.21 -15.10
CA PRO A 172 -27.35 -24.59 -14.62
C PRO A 172 -25.95 -25.10 -14.23
N GLU A 173 -24.91 -24.59 -14.88
CA GLU A 173 -23.51 -24.94 -14.61
C GLU A 173 -22.68 -23.69 -14.34
N HIS A 174 -21.87 -23.73 -13.29
CA HIS A 174 -20.96 -22.67 -12.91
C HIS A 174 -19.51 -23.09 -13.19
N ARG A 175 -18.78 -22.33 -14.00
CA ARG A 175 -17.41 -22.67 -14.42
C ARG A 175 -16.44 -22.88 -13.26
N TYR A 176 -16.56 -22.06 -12.20
CA TYR A 176 -15.61 -22.03 -11.07
C TYR A 176 -16.17 -22.56 -9.74
N MET A 177 -17.37 -23.14 -9.72
CA MET A 177 -17.98 -23.69 -8.51
C MET A 177 -18.46 -25.11 -8.80
N PRO A 178 -18.12 -26.10 -7.96
CA PRO A 178 -18.62 -27.46 -8.15
C PRO A 178 -20.13 -27.50 -7.98
N SER A 179 -20.78 -28.39 -8.74
CA SER A 179 -22.22 -28.61 -8.63
C SER A 179 -22.60 -29.27 -7.29
N ASN A 180 -21.66 -30.00 -6.67
CA ASN A 180 -21.81 -30.66 -5.38
C ASN A 180 -20.74 -30.23 -4.38
N PHE A 181 -21.14 -29.93 -3.13
CA PHE A 181 -20.23 -29.49 -2.07
C PHE A 181 -19.18 -30.53 -1.60
N HIS A 182 -19.29 -31.79 -2.06
CA HIS A 182 -18.34 -32.86 -1.73
C HIS A 182 -17.21 -33.02 -2.75
N GLU A 183 -17.24 -32.26 -3.84
CA GLU A 183 -16.17 -32.27 -4.83
C GLU A 183 -15.02 -31.38 -4.36
N THR A 184 -13.82 -31.96 -4.25
CA THR A 184 -12.61 -31.25 -3.83
C THR A 184 -11.90 -30.55 -4.99
N GLN A 185 -12.28 -30.85 -6.23
CA GLN A 185 -11.73 -30.21 -7.41
C GLN A 185 -12.52 -28.93 -7.69
N VAL A 186 -11.81 -27.79 -7.76
CA VAL A 186 -12.38 -26.53 -8.22
C VAL A 186 -12.46 -26.62 -9.75
N PRO A 187 -13.66 -26.64 -10.35
CA PRO A 187 -13.79 -26.72 -11.81
C PRO A 187 -13.27 -25.43 -12.46
N GLY A 188 -12.92 -25.52 -13.73
CA GLY A 188 -12.51 -24.35 -14.52
C GLY A 188 -11.12 -23.78 -14.20
N GLU A 189 -10.43 -24.31 -13.19
CA GLU A 189 -9.02 -24.01 -12.88
C GLU A 189 -8.09 -24.91 -13.71
N GLY A 190 -7.79 -24.50 -14.94
CA GLY A 190 -6.86 -25.24 -15.80
C GLY A 190 -5.44 -25.27 -15.23
N THR A 191 -4.72 -26.37 -15.47
CA THR A 191 -3.27 -26.43 -15.28
C THR A 191 -2.61 -25.45 -16.25
N ARG A 192 -1.94 -24.41 -15.74
CA ARG A 192 -1.09 -23.56 -16.57
C ARG A 192 0.24 -24.29 -16.79
N GLU A 193 0.80 -24.19 -18.00
CA GLU A 193 2.06 -24.84 -18.38
C GLU A 193 3.20 -24.49 -17.41
N ALA A 194 4.30 -25.24 -17.46
CA ALA A 194 5.45 -25.05 -16.58
C ALA A 194 6.01 -23.62 -16.66
N VAL A 195 5.50 -22.74 -15.82
CA VAL A 195 5.92 -21.35 -15.72
C VAL A 195 7.36 -21.35 -15.21
N THR A 196 8.27 -20.75 -15.98
CA THR A 196 9.65 -20.58 -15.52
C THR A 196 9.66 -19.64 -14.32
N PHE A 197 10.21 -20.11 -13.20
CA PHE A 197 10.29 -19.34 -11.97
C PHE A 197 11.51 -18.40 -12.00
N PRO A 198 11.40 -17.12 -11.59
CA PRO A 198 10.20 -16.43 -11.09
C PRO A 198 9.33 -15.81 -12.21
N ASN A 199 8.01 -15.83 -12.02
CA ASN A 199 7.03 -15.12 -12.85
C ASN A 199 6.00 -14.45 -11.94
N VAL A 200 6.17 -13.15 -11.73
CA VAL A 200 5.37 -12.37 -10.76
C VAL A 200 3.87 -12.34 -11.13
N PRO A 201 3.46 -12.11 -12.40
CA PRO A 201 2.05 -12.18 -12.77
C PRO A 201 1.35 -13.50 -12.41
N GLU A 202 1.99 -14.64 -12.70
CA GLU A 202 1.44 -15.96 -12.40
C GLU A 202 1.42 -16.26 -10.89
N GLN A 203 2.40 -15.76 -10.15
CA GLN A 203 2.41 -15.82 -8.68
C GLN A 203 1.27 -15.02 -8.06
N LEU A 204 1.02 -13.80 -8.56
CA LEU A 204 -0.08 -12.96 -8.10
C LEU A 204 -1.44 -13.53 -8.49
N LEU A 205 -1.57 -14.12 -9.67
CA LEU A 205 -2.78 -14.86 -10.06
C LEU A 205 -3.02 -16.04 -9.13
N SER A 206 -1.99 -16.82 -8.80
CA SER A 206 -2.09 -17.95 -7.87
C SER A 206 -2.54 -17.52 -6.48
N LEU A 207 -1.98 -16.42 -5.97
CA LEU A 207 -2.42 -15.80 -4.72
C LEU A 207 -3.88 -15.33 -4.80
N ALA A 208 -4.27 -14.66 -5.89
CA ALA A 208 -5.62 -14.17 -6.09
C ALA A 208 -6.64 -15.32 -6.13
N ARG A 209 -6.34 -16.41 -6.84
CA ARG A 209 -7.17 -17.62 -6.88
C ARG A 209 -7.33 -18.22 -5.49
N TYR A 210 -6.22 -18.43 -4.78
CA TYR A 210 -6.25 -19.03 -3.44
C TYR A 210 -7.04 -18.17 -2.45
N TRP A 211 -6.76 -16.87 -2.39
CA TRP A 211 -7.44 -15.95 -1.49
C TRP A 211 -8.95 -15.96 -1.75
N ASN A 212 -9.37 -15.76 -3.00
CA ASN A 212 -10.80 -15.67 -3.29
C ASN A 212 -11.54 -17.01 -3.23
N ALA A 213 -10.84 -18.16 -3.24
CA ALA A 213 -11.45 -19.47 -3.02
C ALA A 213 -11.80 -19.74 -1.54
N ILE A 214 -11.14 -19.05 -0.60
CA ILE A 214 -11.35 -19.23 0.85
C ILE A 214 -12.15 -18.08 1.50
N GLU A 215 -12.37 -16.96 0.79
CA GLU A 215 -13.13 -15.79 1.28
C GLU A 215 -14.65 -15.99 1.17
#